data_AF-A0A4P6EBY6-F1
#
_entry.id   AF-A0A4P6EBY6-F1
#
_cell.length_a   1.000
_cell.length_b   1.000
_cell.length_c   1.000
_cell.angle_alpha   90.00
_cell.angle_beta   90.00
_cell.angle_gamma   90.00
#
_symmetry.space_group_name_H-M   'P 1'
#
loop_
_entity.id
_entity.type
_entity.pdbx_description
1 polymer ?
#
loop_
_entity_poly.entity_id
_entity_poly.type
_entity_poly.pdbx_seq_one_letter_code
_entity_poly.pdbx_strand_id
1 'polypeptide(L)'
;MPSHERSRRRDDGLRTTDRLARRPGWAFACWLFVLVAIGVVQIVRLQWFDAAVFFGAAPVATLTATGHLSARGSSHRMPLPALSAAAAVLGAILCFLPRHGVLMQVVVIAIGAIAALVAASGRAVTRPDRPTTFSPGIRRLALAWAVIIVLGCVWELIQFILGLVQPDAAWFALSDLLDPLAGTVPGKILVVAAWLAGGVWLLRRGGRR
;
A
#
# COMPACT_ATOMS: atom_id res chain seq x y z
N MET A 1 -45.59 -12.50 33.37
CA MET A 1 -44.86 -12.05 32.16
C MET A 1 -43.63 -11.18 32.52
N PRO A 2 -42.45 -11.76 32.85
CA PRO A 2 -41.21 -10.98 33.06
C PRO A 2 -39.99 -11.47 32.23
N SER A 3 -40.16 -12.41 31.30
CA SER A 3 -39.06 -13.08 30.59
C SER A 3 -38.51 -12.31 29.39
N HIS A 4 -39.28 -11.38 28.79
CA HIS A 4 -38.83 -10.65 27.59
C HIS A 4 -37.90 -9.46 27.87
N GLU A 5 -37.95 -8.86 29.06
CA GLU A 5 -37.09 -7.71 29.41
C GLU A 5 -35.63 -8.11 29.68
N ARG A 6 -35.39 -9.33 30.17
CA ARG A 6 -34.02 -9.82 30.41
C ARG A 6 -33.25 -10.12 29.12
N SER A 7 -33.94 -10.44 28.02
CA SER A 7 -33.29 -10.68 26.73
C SER A 7 -32.80 -9.37 26.11
N ARG A 8 -33.59 -8.29 26.16
CA ARG A 8 -33.19 -6.97 25.62
C ARG A 8 -31.98 -6.36 26.34
N ARG A 9 -31.92 -6.45 27.68
CA ARG A 9 -30.77 -5.93 28.44
C ARG A 9 -29.46 -6.66 28.17
N ARG A 10 -29.51 -7.93 27.73
CA ARG A 10 -28.30 -8.72 27.45
C ARG A 10 -27.68 -8.34 26.09
N ASP A 11 -28.51 -8.01 25.10
CA ASP A 11 -28.05 -7.62 23.76
C ASP A 11 -27.47 -6.20 23.72
N ASP A 12 -27.98 -5.28 24.53
CA ASP A 12 -27.45 -3.90 24.60
C ASP A 12 -26.10 -3.81 25.33
N GLY A 13 -25.88 -4.67 26.34
CA GLY A 13 -24.60 -4.79 27.03
C GLY A 13 -23.47 -5.33 26.13
N LEU A 14 -23.78 -6.29 25.27
CA LEU A 14 -22.83 -6.90 24.32
C LEU A 14 -22.46 -5.95 23.16
N ARG A 15 -23.40 -5.11 22.70
CA ARG A 15 -23.13 -4.14 21.62
C ARG A 15 -22.26 -2.97 22.06
N THR A 16 -22.27 -2.64 23.36
CA THR A 16 -21.54 -1.49 23.89
C THR A 16 -20.08 -1.85 24.22
N THR A 17 -19.81 -3.09 24.62
CA THR A 17 -18.45 -3.61 24.85
C THR A 17 -17.69 -3.91 23.56
N ASP A 18 -18.36 -4.32 22.47
CA ASP A 18 -17.71 -4.56 21.18
C ASP A 18 -17.24 -3.27 20.47
N ARG A 19 -17.79 -2.10 20.84
CA ARG A 19 -17.40 -0.80 20.27
C ARG A 19 -16.28 -0.09 21.03
N LEU A 20 -16.05 -0.45 22.29
CA LEU A 20 -15.00 0.16 23.08
C LEU A 20 -13.65 -0.50 22.77
N ALA A 21 -12.85 0.24 22.01
CA ALA A 21 -11.40 0.11 21.93
C ALA A 21 -10.82 -1.04 21.09
N ARG A 22 -11.18 -1.09 19.80
CA ARG A 22 -10.15 -1.36 18.79
C ARG A 22 -9.22 -0.14 18.73
N ARG A 23 -8.34 0.01 19.73
CA ARG A 23 -7.23 0.97 19.62
C ARG A 23 -6.48 0.62 18.33
N PRO A 24 -6.15 1.61 17.48
CA PRO A 24 -5.33 1.36 16.32
C PRO A 24 -4.08 0.65 16.81
N GLY A 25 -3.89 -0.60 16.38
CA GLY A 25 -2.74 -1.38 16.81
C GLY A 25 -1.46 -0.63 16.46
N TRP A 26 -0.38 -0.87 17.20
CA TRP A 26 0.94 -0.28 16.93
C TRP A 26 1.32 -0.31 15.43
N ALA A 27 1.00 -1.42 14.74
CA ALA A 27 1.19 -1.56 13.30
C ALA A 27 0.48 -0.48 12.47
N PHE A 28 -0.74 -0.09 12.82
CA PHE A 28 -1.46 1.00 12.15
C PHE A 28 -0.77 2.34 12.41
N ALA A 29 -0.35 2.62 13.64
CA ALA A 29 0.38 3.84 13.97
C ALA A 29 1.71 3.93 13.19
N CYS A 30 2.44 2.83 13.07
CA CYS A 30 3.64 2.76 12.24
C CYS A 30 3.34 3.05 10.76
N TRP A 31 2.27 2.47 10.20
CA TRP A 31 1.85 2.73 8.82
C TRP A 31 1.47 4.19 8.60
N LEU A 32 0.72 4.78 9.54
CA LEU A 32 0.34 6.18 9.47
C LEU A 32 1.57 7.09 9.51
N PHE A 33 2.52 6.80 10.41
CA PHE A 33 3.79 7.51 10.47
C PHE A 33 4.57 7.42 9.15
N VAL A 34 4.65 6.23 8.54
CA VAL A 34 5.32 6.04 7.26
C VAL A 34 4.66 6.87 6.14
N LEU A 35 3.33 6.87 6.03
CA LEU A 35 2.61 7.67 5.03
C LEU A 35 2.88 9.17 5.20
N VAL A 36 2.84 9.66 6.43
CA VAL A 36 3.12 11.07 6.75
C VAL A 36 4.59 11.41 6.46
N ALA A 37 5.53 10.56 6.88
CA ALA A 37 6.95 10.78 6.65
C ALA A 37 7.28 10.84 5.15
N ILE A 38 6.71 9.92 4.34
CA ILE A 38 6.85 9.98 2.88
C ILE A 38 6.26 11.27 2.34
N GLY A 39 5.04 11.65 2.76
CA GLY A 39 4.41 12.90 2.35
C GLY A 39 5.27 14.14 2.62
N VAL A 40 5.90 14.22 3.79
CA VAL A 40 6.84 15.30 4.14
C VAL A 40 8.05 15.30 3.20
N VAL A 41 8.68 14.14 2.97
CA VAL A 41 9.81 14.03 2.04
C VAL A 41 9.41 14.51 0.63
N GLN A 42 8.21 14.16 0.16
CA GLN A 42 7.73 14.60 -1.17
C GLN A 42 7.54 16.11 -1.28
N ILE A 43 7.15 16.80 -0.20
CA ILE A 43 7.13 18.27 -0.16
C ILE A 43 8.54 18.83 -0.34
N VAL A 44 9.53 18.27 0.37
CA VAL A 44 10.93 18.71 0.25
C VAL A 44 11.46 18.49 -1.18
N ARG A 45 11.01 17.43 -1.87
CA ARG A 45 11.34 17.16 -3.27
C ARG A 45 10.54 18.00 -4.29
N LEU A 46 9.67 18.90 -3.83
CA LEU A 46 8.75 19.67 -4.68
C LEU A 46 7.82 18.79 -5.54
N GLN A 47 7.56 17.56 -5.10
CA GLN A 47 6.63 16.62 -5.74
C GLN A 47 5.25 16.74 -5.10
N TRP A 48 4.61 17.91 -5.31
CA TRP A 48 3.32 18.27 -4.69
C TRP A 48 2.22 17.22 -4.90
N PHE A 49 2.21 16.62 -6.08
CA PHE A 49 1.24 15.60 -6.43
C PHE A 49 1.40 14.34 -5.56
N ASP A 50 2.63 13.82 -5.44
CA ASP A 50 2.90 12.64 -4.61
C ASP A 50 2.62 12.94 -3.13
N ALA A 51 3.04 14.12 -2.65
CA ALA A 51 2.72 14.58 -1.31
C ALA A 51 1.21 14.55 -1.04
N ALA A 52 0.39 15.09 -1.94
CA ALA A 52 -1.06 15.10 -1.81
C ALA A 52 -1.66 13.69 -1.77
N VAL A 53 -1.13 12.75 -2.57
CA VAL A 53 -1.56 11.35 -2.53
C VAL A 53 -1.26 10.70 -1.18
N PHE A 54 -0.04 10.85 -0.65
CA PHE A 54 0.35 10.27 0.64
C PHE A 54 -0.39 10.91 1.82
N PHE A 55 -0.51 12.23 1.84
CA PHE A 55 -1.29 12.95 2.86
C PHE A 55 -2.78 12.69 2.75
N GLY A 56 -3.33 12.43 1.56
CA GLY A 56 -4.72 12.03 1.36
C GLY A 56 -4.99 10.57 1.76
N ALA A 57 -4.01 9.68 1.55
CA ALA A 57 -4.12 8.28 1.95
C ALA A 57 -4.16 8.10 3.48
N ALA A 58 -3.41 8.91 4.24
CA ALA A 58 -3.37 8.87 5.71
C ALA A 58 -4.74 9.03 6.41
N PRO A 59 -5.56 10.07 6.14
CA PRO A 59 -6.89 10.22 6.72
C PRO A 59 -7.85 9.16 6.19
N VAL A 60 -7.79 8.77 4.91
CA VAL A 60 -8.62 7.68 4.38
C VAL A 60 -8.34 6.36 5.11
N ALA A 61 -7.07 6.03 5.34
CA ALA A 61 -6.67 4.86 6.12
C ALA A 61 -7.17 4.96 7.57
N THR A 62 -7.11 6.14 8.18
CA THR A 62 -7.62 6.40 9.54
C THR A 62 -9.13 6.23 9.63
N LEU A 63 -9.88 6.80 8.69
CA LEU A 63 -11.34 6.67 8.61
C LEU A 63 -11.78 5.23 8.33
N THR A 64 -10.99 4.49 7.56
CA THR A 64 -11.23 3.06 7.30
C THR A 64 -10.95 2.22 8.54
N ALA A 65 -9.83 2.46 9.23
CA ALA A 65 -9.44 1.72 10.45
C ALA A 65 -10.39 1.96 11.64
N THR A 66 -10.97 3.15 11.72
CA THR A 66 -11.98 3.53 12.73
C THR A 66 -13.40 3.10 12.37
N GLY A 67 -13.62 2.54 11.17
CA GLY A 67 -14.91 2.02 10.73
C GLY A 67 -15.89 3.07 10.19
N HIS A 68 -15.47 4.34 10.08
CA HIS A 68 -16.29 5.40 9.46
C HIS A 68 -16.55 5.12 7.98
N LEU A 69 -15.61 4.46 7.30
CA LEU A 69 -15.77 3.95 5.94
C LEU A 69 -16.07 2.44 6.00
N SER A 70 -17.30 2.10 6.41
CA SER A 70 -17.76 0.71 6.36
C SER A 70 -18.03 0.30 4.92
N ALA A 71 -17.09 -0.44 4.34
CA ALA A 71 -17.29 -1.06 3.04
C ALA A 71 -18.33 -2.19 3.17
N ARG A 72 -19.50 -1.98 2.58
CA ARG A 72 -20.52 -3.04 2.46
C ARG A 72 -19.91 -4.19 1.66
N GLY A 73 -19.71 -5.31 2.34
CA GLY A 73 -19.10 -6.51 1.76
C GLY A 73 -20.01 -7.11 0.70
N SER A 74 -19.55 -7.09 -0.55
CA SER A 74 -20.11 -7.93 -1.61
C SER A 74 -19.30 -9.23 -1.64
N SER A 75 -19.96 -10.39 -1.56
CA SER A 75 -19.32 -11.72 -1.56
C SER A 75 -18.59 -12.09 -2.87
N HIS A 76 -18.67 -11.27 -3.91
CA HIS A 76 -18.10 -11.59 -5.20
C HIS A 76 -16.57 -11.61 -5.19
N ARG A 77 -15.97 -12.80 -5.25
CA ARG A 77 -14.51 -13.00 -5.27
C ARG A 77 -14.00 -12.85 -6.69
N MET A 78 -12.98 -12.01 -6.89
CA MET A 78 -12.28 -11.94 -8.17
C MET A 78 -11.29 -13.11 -8.30
N PRO A 79 -11.31 -13.87 -9.40
CA PRO A 79 -10.34 -14.94 -9.61
C PRO A 79 -8.95 -14.35 -9.81
N LEU A 80 -7.94 -14.91 -9.13
CA LEU A 80 -6.55 -14.45 -9.20
C LEU A 80 -6.01 -14.32 -10.63
N PRO A 81 -6.29 -15.25 -11.57
CA PRO A 81 -5.86 -15.10 -12.97
C PRO A 81 -6.40 -13.83 -13.63
N ALA A 82 -7.66 -13.47 -13.37
CA ALA A 82 -8.26 -12.25 -13.94
C ALA A 82 -7.62 -10.98 -13.36
N LEU A 83 -7.35 -10.97 -12.04
CA LEU A 83 -6.64 -9.85 -11.41
C LEU A 83 -5.22 -9.72 -11.96
N SER A 84 -4.49 -10.83 -12.12
CA SER A 84 -3.14 -10.81 -12.70
C SER A 84 -3.14 -10.39 -14.17
N ALA A 85 -4.14 -10.82 -14.95
CA ALA A 85 -4.28 -10.41 -16.34
C ALA A 85 -4.60 -8.91 -16.45
N ALA A 86 -5.53 -8.40 -15.63
CA ALA A 86 -5.83 -6.97 -15.56
C ALA A 86 -4.60 -6.15 -15.17
N ALA A 87 -3.86 -6.58 -14.14
CA ALA A 87 -2.63 -5.93 -13.73
C ALA A 87 -1.54 -5.96 -14.83
N ALA A 88 -1.44 -7.06 -15.58
CA ALA A 88 -0.52 -7.17 -16.72
C ALA A 88 -0.88 -6.24 -17.86
N VAL A 89 -2.16 -6.17 -18.26
CA VAL A 89 -2.63 -5.25 -19.30
C VAL A 89 -2.40 -3.81 -18.89
N LEU A 90 -2.77 -3.44 -17.65
CA LEU A 90 -2.54 -2.09 -17.13
C LEU A 90 -1.04 -1.76 -17.08
N GLY A 91 -0.21 -2.68 -16.59
CA GLY A 91 1.25 -2.51 -16.58
C GLY A 91 1.85 -2.34 -17.98
N ALA A 92 1.35 -3.09 -18.97
CA ALA A 92 1.78 -2.95 -20.36
C ALA A 92 1.41 -1.57 -20.92
N ILE A 93 0.19 -1.08 -20.66
CA ILE A 93 -0.24 0.27 -21.06
C ILE A 93 0.69 1.33 -20.46
N LEU A 94 1.01 1.22 -19.16
CA LEU A 94 1.89 2.16 -18.47
C LEU A 94 3.31 2.22 -19.07
N CYS A 95 3.79 1.17 -19.75
CA CYS A 95 5.11 1.19 -20.40
C CYS A 95 5.19 2.20 -21.55
N PHE A 96 4.06 2.45 -22.23
CA PHE A 96 4.00 3.38 -23.36
C PHE A 96 3.71 4.82 -22.96
N LEU A 97 3.33 5.08 -21.70
CA LEU A 97 3.07 6.43 -21.23
C LEU A 97 4.38 7.16 -20.88
N PRO A 98 4.46 8.48 -21.13
CA PRO A 98 5.55 9.32 -20.61
C PRO A 98 5.55 9.27 -19.09
N ARG A 99 6.69 8.88 -18.49
CA ARG A 99 6.81 8.67 -17.03
C ARG A 99 6.38 9.88 -16.21
N HIS A 100 6.70 11.08 -16.70
CA HIS A 100 6.39 12.35 -16.04
C HIS A 100 5.16 13.06 -16.63
N GLY A 101 4.37 12.36 -17.45
CA GLY A 101 3.17 12.93 -18.05
C GLY A 101 1.98 12.94 -17.08
N VAL A 102 1.13 13.97 -17.17
CA VAL A 102 -0.13 14.06 -16.41
C VAL A 102 -1.00 12.81 -16.62
N LEU A 103 -1.03 12.27 -17.86
CA LEU A 103 -1.79 11.06 -18.17
C LEU A 103 -1.32 9.85 -17.34
N MET A 104 -0.01 9.68 -17.15
CA MET A 104 0.56 8.60 -16.34
C MET A 104 0.07 8.71 -14.90
N GLN A 105 0.10 9.92 -14.33
CA GLN A 105 -0.37 10.19 -12.98
C GLN A 105 -1.86 9.84 -12.85
N VAL A 106 -2.71 10.31 -13.76
CA VAL A 106 -4.15 10.02 -13.75
C VAL A 106 -4.43 8.52 -13.81
N VAL A 107 -3.74 7.79 -14.68
CA VAL A 107 -3.91 6.33 -14.80
C VAL A 107 -3.46 5.62 -13.52
N VAL A 108 -2.31 5.99 -12.95
CA VAL A 108 -1.83 5.41 -11.68
C VAL A 108 -2.80 5.68 -10.53
N ILE A 109 -3.35 6.90 -10.43
CA ILE A 109 -4.40 7.22 -9.44
C ILE A 109 -5.61 6.33 -9.64
N ALA A 110 -6.10 6.22 -10.89
CA ALA A 110 -7.28 5.42 -11.18
C ALA A 110 -7.06 3.95 -10.80
N ILE A 111 -5.90 3.38 -11.13
CA ILE A 111 -5.50 2.03 -10.75
C ILE A 111 -5.45 1.89 -9.22
N GLY A 112 -4.81 2.84 -8.53
CA GLY A 112 -4.70 2.85 -7.07
C GLY A 112 -6.07 2.96 -6.38
N ALA A 113 -6.94 3.84 -6.87
CA ALA A 113 -8.30 4.02 -6.38
C ALA A 113 -9.15 2.76 -6.60
N ILE A 114 -9.09 2.16 -7.79
CA ILE A 114 -9.78 0.89 -8.08
C ILE A 114 -9.25 -0.22 -7.17
N ALA A 115 -7.93 -0.33 -7.01
CA ALA A 115 -7.33 -1.33 -6.11
C ALA A 115 -7.77 -1.13 -4.66
N ALA A 116 -7.81 0.11 -4.18
CA ALA A 116 -8.28 0.46 -2.85
C ALA A 116 -9.78 0.15 -2.67
N LEU A 117 -10.61 0.45 -3.67
CA LEU A 117 -12.04 0.11 -3.67
C LEU A 117 -12.27 -1.41 -3.67
N VAL A 118 -11.51 -2.16 -4.47
CA VAL A 118 -11.55 -3.62 -4.50
C VAL A 118 -11.11 -4.19 -3.15
N ALA A 119 -10.05 -3.65 -2.56
CA ALA A 119 -9.57 -4.04 -1.23
C ALA A 119 -10.62 -3.76 -0.14
N ALA A 120 -11.19 -2.55 -0.13
CA ALA A 120 -12.20 -2.14 0.83
C ALA A 120 -13.47 -2.99 0.71
N SER A 121 -13.94 -3.25 -0.52
CA SER A 121 -15.18 -4.01 -0.79
C SER A 121 -15.17 -5.46 -0.27
N GLY A 122 -14.04 -5.96 0.21
CA GLY A 122 -13.87 -7.34 0.65
C GLY A 122 -13.84 -8.34 -0.52
N ARG A 123 -13.80 -7.85 -1.76
CA ARG A 123 -13.63 -8.65 -2.99
C ARG A 123 -12.18 -9.08 -3.22
N ALA A 124 -11.25 -8.55 -2.42
CA ALA A 124 -9.86 -8.96 -2.43
C ALA A 124 -9.72 -10.48 -2.27
N VAL A 125 -8.75 -11.04 -3.00
CA VAL A 125 -8.58 -12.47 -3.33
C VAL A 125 -8.61 -13.42 -2.13
N THR A 126 -8.44 -12.93 -0.91
CA THR A 126 -8.42 -13.75 0.30
C THR A 126 -8.84 -12.92 1.50
N ARG A 127 -9.90 -13.34 2.20
CA ARG A 127 -9.96 -13.15 3.64
C ARG A 127 -9.08 -14.24 4.25
N PRO A 128 -7.93 -13.92 4.86
CA PRO A 128 -7.37 -14.83 5.83
C PRO A 128 -8.34 -14.78 7.01
N ASP A 129 -9.30 -15.71 7.06
CA ASP A 129 -10.17 -15.87 8.24
C ASP A 129 -9.34 -16.22 9.50
N ARG A 130 -8.03 -16.44 9.33
CA ARG A 130 -7.05 -16.51 10.40
C ARG A 130 -5.86 -15.58 10.11
N PRO A 131 -5.36 -14.82 11.12
CA PRO A 131 -4.10 -14.10 10.98
C PRO A 131 -3.01 -15.10 10.60
N THR A 132 -2.42 -14.94 9.42
CA THR A 132 -1.34 -15.81 8.97
C THR A 132 -0.16 -15.59 9.90
N THR A 133 0.06 -16.52 10.83
CA THR A 133 1.25 -16.51 11.67
C THR A 133 2.45 -16.77 10.75
N PHE A 134 3.28 -15.75 10.56
CA PHE A 134 4.54 -15.92 9.84
C PHE A 134 5.38 -16.92 10.61
N SER A 135 5.94 -17.91 9.90
CA SER A 135 6.93 -18.78 10.53
C SER A 135 8.13 -17.93 10.99
N PRO A 136 8.85 -18.34 12.05
CA PRO A 136 9.98 -17.57 12.56
C PRO A 136 11.02 -17.23 11.47
N GLY A 137 11.25 -18.13 10.52
CA GLY A 137 12.13 -17.91 9.37
C GLY A 137 11.62 -16.82 8.42
N ILE A 138 10.33 -16.83 8.06
CA ILE A 138 9.73 -15.77 7.22
C ILE A 138 9.77 -14.42 7.94
N ARG A 139 9.55 -14.40 9.25
CA ARG A 139 9.62 -13.16 10.04
C ARG A 139 11.03 -12.57 10.04
N ARG A 140 12.07 -13.39 10.21
CA ARG A 140 13.48 -12.95 10.12
C ARG A 140 13.81 -12.42 8.73
N LEU A 141 13.36 -13.12 7.68
CA LEU A 141 13.54 -12.67 6.31
C LEU A 141 12.84 -11.33 6.04
N ALA A 142 11.58 -11.19 6.47
CA ALA A 142 10.84 -9.94 6.36
C ALA A 142 11.51 -8.79 7.11
N LEU A 143 12.06 -9.07 8.31
CA LEU A 143 12.82 -8.08 9.07
C LEU A 143 14.11 -7.68 8.36
N ALA A 144 14.86 -8.64 7.81
CA ALA A 144 16.07 -8.35 7.04
C ALA A 144 15.77 -7.47 5.82
N TRP A 145 14.71 -7.80 5.06
CA TRP A 145 14.24 -6.98 3.95
C TRP A 145 13.79 -5.60 4.38
N ALA A 146 13.05 -5.49 5.49
CA ALA A 146 12.62 -4.20 6.02
C ALA A 146 13.83 -3.32 6.39
N VAL A 147 14.86 -3.89 7.03
CA VAL A 147 16.10 -3.18 7.35
C VAL A 147 16.81 -2.71 6.09
N ILE A 148 16.96 -3.58 5.09
CA ILE A 148 17.60 -3.22 3.80
C ILE A 148 16.84 -2.07 3.13
N ILE A 149 15.52 -2.15 3.06
CA ILE A 149 14.68 -1.11 2.45
C ILE A 149 14.79 0.21 3.23
N VAL A 150 14.73 0.19 4.56
CA VAL A 150 14.84 1.39 5.39
C VAL A 150 16.22 2.04 5.21
N LEU A 151 17.30 1.25 5.25
CA LEU A 151 18.65 1.75 5.00
C LEU A 151 18.79 2.34 3.59
N GLY A 152 18.19 1.70 2.58
CA GLY A 152 18.12 2.23 1.22
C GLY A 152 17.39 3.57 1.14
N CYS A 153 16.23 3.71 1.80
CA CYS A 153 15.49 4.97 1.86
C CYS A 153 16.26 6.07 2.58
N VAL A 154 16.93 5.75 3.69
CA VAL A 154 17.77 6.71 4.43
C VAL A 154 18.95 7.14 3.57
N TRP A 155 19.60 6.20 2.87
CA TRP A 155 20.68 6.50 1.93
C TRP A 155 20.20 7.45 0.81
N GLU A 156 19.08 7.13 0.15
CA GLU A 156 18.48 8.00 -0.88
C GLU A 156 18.22 9.41 -0.36
N LEU A 157 17.65 9.52 0.84
CA LEU A 157 17.35 10.81 1.46
C LEU A 157 18.63 11.60 1.76
N ILE A 158 19.68 10.94 2.24
CA ILE A 158 20.98 11.58 2.49
C ILE A 158 21.57 12.08 1.17
N GLN A 159 21.61 11.25 0.12
CA GLN A 159 22.13 11.65 -1.19
C GLN A 159 21.35 12.84 -1.76
N PHE A 160 20.03 12.83 -1.63
CA PHE A 160 19.19 13.94 -2.04
C PHE A 160 19.50 15.24 -1.27
N ILE A 161 19.62 15.18 0.06
CA ILE A 161 19.97 16.35 0.88
C ILE A 161 21.37 16.87 0.52
N LEU A 162 22.34 15.98 0.33
CA LEU A 162 23.69 16.38 -0.08
C LEU A 162 23.69 17.03 -1.47
N GLY A 163 22.89 16.53 -2.41
CA GLY A 163 22.69 17.15 -3.72
C GLY A 163 22.08 18.55 -3.65
N LEU A 164 21.23 18.83 -2.67
CA LEU A 164 20.70 20.19 -2.44
C LEU A 164 21.74 21.14 -1.83
N VAL A 165 22.61 20.63 -0.95
CA VAL A 165 23.60 21.46 -0.23
C VAL A 165 24.86 21.71 -1.07
N GLN A 166 25.29 20.73 -1.87
CA GLN A 166 26.49 20.79 -2.70
C GLN A 166 26.15 20.38 -4.15
N PRO A 167 25.52 21.28 -4.93
CA PRO A 167 25.05 20.96 -6.28
C PRO A 167 26.19 20.65 -7.26
N ASP A 168 27.42 21.11 -6.99
CA ASP A 168 28.58 20.91 -7.85
C ASP A 168 29.29 19.56 -7.64
N ALA A 169 28.93 18.83 -6.58
CA ALA A 169 29.51 17.53 -6.28
C ALA A 169 28.66 16.39 -6.86
N ALA A 170 29.33 15.32 -7.32
CA ALA A 170 28.67 14.17 -7.93
C ALA A 170 28.02 13.27 -6.85
N TRP A 171 26.78 13.58 -6.49
CA TRP A 171 25.94 12.74 -5.64
C TRP A 171 25.00 11.91 -6.51
N PHE A 172 25.13 10.58 -6.45
CA PHE A 172 24.30 9.67 -7.24
C PHE A 172 23.30 8.98 -6.33
N ALA A 173 22.04 9.39 -6.41
CA ALA A 173 20.98 8.61 -5.82
C ALA A 173 20.85 7.28 -6.59
N LEU A 174 20.52 6.19 -5.90
CA LEU A 174 20.15 4.92 -6.53
C LEU A 174 18.99 5.11 -7.51
N SER A 175 18.08 6.04 -7.22
CA SER A 175 17.03 6.41 -8.16
C SER A 175 17.56 7.02 -9.46
N ASP A 176 18.65 7.79 -9.42
CA ASP A 176 19.30 8.34 -10.61
C ASP A 176 20.01 7.23 -11.41
N LEU A 177 20.62 6.26 -10.73
CA LEU A 177 21.22 5.08 -11.36
C LEU A 177 20.18 4.18 -12.05
N LEU A 178 18.97 4.12 -11.50
CA LEU A 178 17.85 3.38 -12.09
C LEU A 178 17.14 4.18 -13.20
N ASP A 179 17.38 5.49 -13.30
CA ASP A 179 16.67 6.35 -14.25
C ASP A 179 16.89 5.97 -15.71
N PRO A 180 18.12 5.68 -16.19
CA PRO A 180 18.36 5.21 -17.55
C PRO A 180 17.65 3.89 -17.85
N LEU A 181 17.59 2.99 -16.86
CA LEU A 181 16.88 1.73 -17.00
C LEU A 181 15.38 1.99 -17.17
N ALA A 182 14.78 2.79 -16.29
CA ALA A 182 13.36 3.12 -16.34
C ALA A 182 12.96 4.10 -17.47
N GLY A 183 13.94 4.78 -18.09
CA GLY A 183 13.73 5.71 -19.19
C GLY A 183 13.43 5.01 -20.53
N THR A 184 13.89 3.78 -20.70
CA THR A 184 13.69 3.00 -21.94
C THR A 184 12.47 2.10 -21.87
N VAL A 185 11.82 1.83 -23.00
CA VAL A 185 10.68 0.88 -23.07
C VAL A 185 11.07 -0.51 -22.55
N PRO A 186 12.23 -1.11 -22.94
CA PRO A 186 12.64 -2.41 -22.41
C PRO A 186 12.82 -2.40 -20.89
N GLY A 187 13.42 -1.37 -20.31
CA GLY A 187 13.60 -1.32 -18.86
C GLY A 187 12.29 -1.09 -18.10
N LYS A 188 11.33 -0.32 -18.64
CA LYS A 188 9.97 -0.27 -18.10
C LYS A 188 9.30 -1.64 -18.08
N ILE A 189 9.42 -2.41 -19.18
CA ILE A 189 8.89 -3.77 -19.26
C ILE A 189 9.50 -4.66 -18.18
N LEU A 190 10.83 -4.61 -17.99
CA LEU A 190 11.52 -5.39 -16.96
C LEU A 190 11.04 -5.03 -15.55
N VAL A 191 10.92 -3.74 -15.24
CA VAL A 191 10.44 -3.25 -13.93
C VAL A 191 8.99 -3.70 -13.68
N VAL A 192 8.11 -3.52 -14.66
CA VAL A 192 6.70 -3.94 -14.56
C VAL A 192 6.59 -5.46 -14.41
N ALA A 193 7.36 -6.23 -15.18
CA ALA A 193 7.36 -7.69 -15.08
C ALA A 193 7.84 -8.17 -13.70
N ALA A 194 8.93 -7.60 -13.17
CA ALA A 194 9.42 -7.90 -11.84
C ALA A 194 8.39 -7.55 -10.75
N TRP A 195 7.75 -6.40 -10.88
CA TRP A 195 6.70 -5.94 -9.97
C TRP A 195 5.49 -6.88 -9.96
N LEU A 196 4.98 -7.22 -11.15
CA LEU A 196 3.84 -8.14 -11.30
C LEU A 196 4.17 -9.54 -10.80
N ALA A 197 5.36 -10.05 -11.10
CA ALA A 197 5.82 -11.35 -10.60
C ALA A 197 5.86 -11.36 -9.07
N GLY A 198 6.41 -10.31 -8.45
CA GLY A 198 6.41 -10.13 -7.00
C GLY A 198 5.01 -10.07 -6.40
N GLY A 199 4.11 -9.27 -6.98
CA GLY A 199 2.72 -9.15 -6.54
C GLY A 199 1.95 -10.47 -6.65
N VAL A 200 2.03 -11.15 -7.80
CA VAL A 200 1.40 -12.46 -8.01
C VAL A 200 1.96 -13.50 -7.05
N TRP A 201 3.28 -13.51 -6.82
CA TRP A 201 3.91 -14.41 -5.85
C TRP A 201 3.40 -14.17 -4.43
N LEU A 202 3.30 -12.91 -3.99
CA LEU A 202 2.74 -12.54 -2.68
C LEU A 202 1.28 -12.98 -2.54
N LEU A 203 0.44 -12.73 -3.56
CA LEU A 203 -0.96 -13.12 -3.57
C LEU A 203 -1.13 -14.65 -3.52
N ARG A 204 -0.34 -15.40 -4.30
CA ARG A 204 -0.35 -16.88 -4.27
C ARG A 204 0.08 -17.44 -2.92
N ARG A 205 1.07 -16.82 -2.28
CA ARG A 205 1.56 -17.27 -0.97
C ARG A 205 0.60 -16.93 0.16
N GLY A 206 -0.08 -15.79 0.06
CA GLY A 206 -1.12 -15.37 0.99
C GLY A 206 -2.39 -16.21 0.91
N GLY A 207 -2.74 -16.74 -0.27
CA GLY A 207 -3.98 -17.49 -0.48
C GLY A 207 -3.94 -19.01 -0.31
N ARG A 208 -2.77 -19.60 -0.07
CA ARG A 208 -2.60 -21.06 0.13
C ARG A 208 -2.65 -21.51 1.60
N ARG A 209 -3.07 -20.65 2.53
CA ARG A 209 -3.12 -20.93 3.97
C ARG A 209 -4.43 -20.45 4.56
#